data_AF-A0A5B8IBX7-F1
#
_entry.id   AF-A0A5B8IBX7-F1
#
_cell.length_a   1.000
_cell.length_b   1.000
_cell.length_c   1.000
_cell.angle_alpha   90.00
_cell.angle_beta   90.00
_cell.angle_gamma   90.00
#
_symmetry.space_group_name_H-M   'P 1'
#
loop_
_entity.id
_entity.type
_entity.pdbx_description
1 polymer ?
#
loop_
_entity_poly.entity_id
_entity_poly.type
_entity_poly.pdbx_seq_one_letter_code
_entity_poly.pdbx_strand_id
1 'polypeptide(L)'
;MGHHFSLTLNREITEQETVTLKENSTANLSFTDAALPTDADIAVTRITFEDEVTTTLAEAIEAGLETVRTIPDITIPGLHVPAQPTTTTTDADTDTDTAADDVAAGQKTKATA
;
A
#
# COMPACT_ATOMS: atom_id res chain seq x y z
N MET A 1 -12.97 0.11 -8.24
CA MET A 1 -12.50 -1.09 -7.53
C MET A 1 -11.98 -0.58 -6.21
N GLY A 2 -12.75 -0.72 -5.13
CA GLY A 2 -12.34 -0.18 -3.82
C GLY A 2 -11.30 -1.07 -3.14
N HIS A 3 -10.33 -0.43 -2.50
CA HIS A 3 -9.35 -1.08 -1.64
C HIS A 3 -9.89 -1.18 -0.22
N HIS A 4 -9.84 -2.38 0.32
CA HIS A 4 -10.23 -2.68 1.67
C HIS A 4 -9.05 -3.30 2.45
N PHE A 5 -8.80 -2.79 3.65
CA PHE A 5 -7.81 -3.33 4.57
C PHE A 5 -8.21 -3.01 6.01
N SER A 6 -7.62 -3.71 6.98
CA SER A 6 -7.88 -3.44 8.39
C SER A 6 -6.60 -3.34 9.21
N LEU A 7 -6.62 -2.41 10.17
CA LEU A 7 -5.55 -2.17 11.13
C LEU A 7 -6.05 -2.53 12.52
N THR A 8 -5.26 -3.31 13.24
CA THR A 8 -5.50 -3.60 14.66
C THR A 8 -4.57 -2.71 15.47
N LEU A 9 -5.14 -1.95 16.41
CA LEU A 9 -4.41 -1.02 17.26
C LEU A 9 -3.89 -1.71 18.52
N ASN A 10 -2.99 -1.04 19.25
CA ASN A 10 -2.48 -1.52 20.55
C ASN A 10 -3.40 -1.24 21.74
N ARG A 11 -4.43 -0.41 21.55
CA ARG A 11 -5.41 -0.03 22.57
C ARG A 11 -6.78 0.24 21.96
N GLU A 12 -7.77 0.38 22.83
CA GLU A 12 -9.06 0.95 22.46
C GLU A 12 -8.94 2.46 22.24
N ILE A 13 -9.60 2.97 21.21
CA ILE A 13 -9.69 4.41 20.96
C ILE A 13 -10.99 4.97 21.48
N THR A 14 -10.94 6.22 21.93
CA THR A 14 -12.12 6.96 22.39
C THR A 14 -13.00 7.38 21.21
N GLU A 15 -14.24 7.77 21.50
CA GLU A 15 -15.15 8.33 20.50
C GLU A 15 -14.58 9.62 19.87
N GLN A 16 -13.87 10.43 20.65
CA GLN A 16 -13.24 11.66 20.14
C GLN A 16 -12.11 11.35 19.14
N GLU A 17 -11.25 10.38 19.47
CA GLU A 17 -10.22 9.87 18.56
C GLU A 17 -10.85 9.28 17.29
N THR A 18 -11.95 8.54 17.43
CA THR A 18 -12.71 7.97 16.31
C THR A 18 -13.23 9.06 15.36
N VAL A 19 -13.81 10.13 15.90
CA VAL A 19 -14.26 11.28 15.10
C VAL A 19 -13.07 11.94 14.40
N THR A 20 -11.98 12.16 15.12
CA THR A 20 -10.76 12.77 14.57
C THR A 20 -10.21 11.96 13.39
N LEU A 21 -10.16 10.63 13.51
CA LEU A 21 -9.72 9.75 12.43
C LEU A 21 -10.64 9.83 11.22
N LYS A 22 -11.96 9.87 11.42
CA LYS A 22 -12.94 10.00 10.33
C LYS A 22 -12.82 11.34 9.61
N GLU A 23 -12.54 12.42 10.33
CA GLU A 23 -12.37 13.75 9.74
C GLU A 23 -11.05 13.91 8.99
N ASN A 24 -10.01 13.18 9.39
CA ASN A 24 -8.69 13.23 8.75
C ASN A 24 -8.51 12.18 7.64
N SER A 25 -9.38 11.18 7.56
CA SER A 25 -9.29 10.13 6.53
C SER A 25 -10.17 10.45 5.33
N THR A 26 -9.64 10.18 4.14
CA THR A 26 -10.43 10.17 2.89
C THR A 26 -11.19 8.86 2.69
N ALA A 27 -10.79 7.80 3.40
CA ALA A 27 -11.43 6.49 3.34
C ALA A 27 -12.61 6.39 4.32
N ASN A 28 -13.54 5.48 4.03
CA ASN A 28 -14.62 5.17 4.97
C ASN A 28 -14.06 4.27 6.08
N LEU A 29 -14.21 4.71 7.34
CA LEU A 29 -13.66 4.03 8.52
C LEU A 29 -14.76 3.37 9.34
N SER A 30 -14.62 2.06 9.53
CA SER A 30 -15.46 1.25 10.42
C SER A 30 -14.65 0.75 11.61
N PHE A 31 -15.18 0.91 12.82
CA PHE A 31 -14.50 0.59 14.08
C PHE A 31 -15.20 -0.59 14.74
N THR A 32 -14.41 -1.56 15.18
CA THR A 32 -14.90 -2.80 15.79
C THR A 32 -14.03 -3.19 16.97
N ASP A 33 -14.64 -3.73 18.00
CA ASP A 33 -13.93 -4.32 19.13
C ASP A 33 -13.23 -5.60 18.69
N ALA A 34 -11.95 -5.71 19.01
CA ALA A 34 -11.11 -6.86 18.70
C ALA A 34 -10.19 -7.17 19.88
N ALA A 35 -9.43 -8.25 19.77
CA ALA A 35 -8.37 -8.57 20.71
C ALA A 35 -7.01 -8.60 19.99
N LEU A 36 -5.92 -8.44 20.74
CA LEU A 36 -4.60 -8.53 20.15
C LEU A 36 -4.38 -9.92 19.53
N PRO A 37 -3.71 -10.00 18.37
CA PRO A 37 -3.40 -11.29 17.75
C PRO A 37 -2.46 -12.13 18.61
N THR A 38 -1.66 -11.49 19.46
CA THR A 38 -0.78 -12.13 20.44
C THR A 38 -1.45 -12.47 21.76
N ASP A 39 -2.54 -11.77 22.13
CA ASP A 39 -3.18 -11.93 23.43
C ASP A 39 -4.68 -11.59 23.36
N ALA A 40 -5.52 -12.60 23.60
CA ALA A 40 -6.97 -12.48 23.44
C ALA A 40 -7.66 -11.78 24.63
N ASP A 41 -6.97 -11.61 25.77
CA ASP A 41 -7.50 -10.93 26.96
C ASP A 41 -7.35 -9.40 26.87
N ILE A 42 -6.55 -8.91 25.92
CA ILE A 42 -6.35 -7.47 25.71
C ILE A 42 -7.34 -6.96 24.65
N ALA A 43 -8.34 -6.21 25.10
CA ALA A 43 -9.27 -5.50 24.24
C ALA A 43 -8.57 -4.37 23.48
N VAL A 44 -8.80 -4.32 22.17
CA VAL A 44 -8.24 -3.32 21.27
C VAL A 44 -9.26 -2.94 20.20
N THR A 45 -9.06 -1.79 19.57
CA THR A 45 -9.87 -1.42 18.42
C THR A 45 -9.26 -1.94 17.12
N ARG A 46 -10.09 -2.56 16.29
CA ARG A 46 -9.80 -2.82 14.88
C ARG A 46 -10.52 -1.79 14.01
N ILE A 47 -9.75 -1.12 13.17
CA ILE A 47 -10.24 -0.18 12.17
C ILE A 47 -10.25 -0.88 10.81
N THR A 48 -11.36 -0.82 10.10
CA THR A 48 -11.49 -1.24 8.71
C THR A 48 -11.58 -0.02 7.83
N PHE A 49 -10.70 0.04 6.83
CA PHE A 49 -10.61 1.09 5.85
C PHE A 49 -11.23 0.59 4.55
N GLU A 50 -12.21 1.33 4.06
CA GLU A 50 -12.83 1.12 2.75
C GLU A 50 -12.56 2.36 1.91
N ASP A 51 -11.56 2.27 1.04
CA ASP A 51 -11.13 3.35 0.19
C ASP A 51 -11.55 3.07 -1.26
N GLU A 52 -12.40 3.93 -1.82
CA GLU A 52 -12.85 3.84 -3.21
C GLU A 52 -12.19 4.90 -4.10
N VAL A 53 -11.27 5.68 -3.53
CA VAL A 53 -10.71 6.89 -4.16
C VAL A 53 -9.31 6.64 -4.72
N THR A 54 -8.46 5.93 -3.98
CA THR A 54 -7.08 5.68 -4.38
C THR A 54 -6.98 4.65 -5.50
N THR A 55 -5.93 4.81 -6.31
CA THR A 55 -5.69 3.97 -7.48
C THR A 55 -5.02 2.65 -7.10
N THR A 56 -4.29 2.63 -5.98
CA THR A 56 -3.52 1.47 -5.53
C THR A 56 -3.73 1.19 -4.05
N LEU A 57 -3.65 -0.09 -3.69
CA LEU A 57 -3.72 -0.54 -2.30
C LEU A 57 -2.60 0.06 -1.44
N ALA A 58 -1.40 0.23 -1.99
CA ALA A 58 -0.28 0.79 -1.24
C ALA A 58 -0.59 2.22 -0.79
N GLU A 59 -1.11 3.06 -1.69
CA GLU A 59 -1.52 4.42 -1.36
C GLU A 59 -2.66 4.44 -0.33
N ALA A 60 -3.65 3.54 -0.46
CA ALA A 60 -4.72 3.40 0.52
C ALA A 60 -4.17 3.09 1.93
N ILE A 61 -3.22 2.14 2.01
CA ILE A 61 -2.59 1.74 3.28
C ILE A 61 -1.77 2.89 3.85
N GLU A 62 -0.95 3.55 3.04
CA GLU A 62 -0.12 4.69 3.49
C GLU A 62 -0.99 5.82 4.04
N ALA A 63 -2.08 6.19 3.34
CA ALA A 63 -3.03 7.19 3.81
C ALA A 63 -3.73 6.78 5.12
N GLY A 64 -4.11 5.50 5.25
CA GLY A 64 -4.68 4.96 6.49
C GLY A 64 -3.69 5.00 7.66
N LEU A 65 -2.43 4.63 7.42
CA LEU A 65 -1.37 4.68 8.43
C LEU A 65 -1.07 6.11 8.87
N GLU A 66 -1.05 7.06 7.94
CA GLU A 66 -0.86 8.49 8.24
C GLU A 66 -2.03 9.04 9.08
N THR A 67 -3.27 8.65 8.74
CA THR A 67 -4.46 9.01 9.53
C THR A 67 -4.31 8.51 10.97
N VAL A 68 -3.95 7.24 11.19
CA VAL A 68 -3.80 6.68 12.55
C VAL A 68 -2.67 7.36 13.32
N ARG A 69 -1.64 7.84 12.63
CA ARG A 69 -0.52 8.60 13.21
C ARG A 69 -0.90 9.96 13.76
N THR A 70 -2.06 10.50 13.40
CA THR A 70 -2.57 11.76 13.99
C THR A 70 -2.85 11.61 15.48
N ILE A 71 -3.11 10.38 15.95
CA ILE A 71 -3.29 10.09 17.37
C ILE A 71 -1.93 9.72 17.97
N PRO A 72 -1.45 10.48 18.97
CA PRO A 72 -0.22 10.14 19.67
C PRO A 72 -0.40 8.86 20.49
N ASP A 73 0.70 8.12 20.68
CA ASP A 73 0.77 6.90 21.50
C ASP A 73 0.01 5.68 20.91
N ILE A 74 -0.43 5.75 19.65
CA ILE A 74 -1.00 4.61 18.94
C ILE A 74 0.08 3.86 18.15
N THR A 75 0.09 2.54 18.35
CA THR A 75 0.94 1.59 17.63
C THR A 75 0.04 0.59 16.90
N ILE A 76 0.52 0.10 15.76
CA ILE A 76 -0.23 -0.83 14.90
C ILE A 76 0.43 -2.21 14.98
N PRO A 77 0.02 -3.06 15.94
CA PRO A 77 0.54 -4.41 16.08
C PRO A 77 0.18 -5.33 14.92
N GLY A 78 -0.88 -5.03 14.16
CA GLY A 78 -1.33 -5.89 13.06
C GLY A 78 -1.97 -5.12 11.92
N LEU A 79 -1.51 -5.43 10.70
CA LEU A 79 -2.14 -5.04 9.44
C LEU A 79 -2.71 -6.32 8.80
N HIS A 80 -3.98 -6.27 8.42
CA HIS A 80 -4.66 -7.35 7.71
C HIS A 80 -5.19 -6.84 6.37
N VAL A 81 -4.68 -7.43 5.29
CA VAL A 81 -5.09 -7.11 3.92
C VAL A 81 -5.70 -8.37 3.33
N PRO A 82 -7.02 -8.42 3.06
CA PRO A 82 -7.60 -9.57 2.40
C PRO A 82 -7.09 -9.70 0.96
N ALA A 83 -7.19 -10.89 0.37
CA ALA A 83 -6.78 -11.12 -1.00
C ALA A 83 -7.60 -10.22 -1.95
N GLN A 84 -6.99 -9.14 -2.42
CA GLN A 84 -7.57 -8.28 -3.44
C GLN A 84 -7.33 -8.86 -4.82
N PRO A 85 -8.25 -8.68 -5.77
CA PRO A 85 -8.01 -9.06 -7.14
C PRO A 85 -6.78 -8.28 -7.64
N THR A 86 -5.67 -8.99 -7.84
CA THR A 86 -4.49 -8.42 -8.46
C THR A 86 -4.85 -8.08 -9.89
N THR A 87 -5.05 -6.80 -10.18
CA THR A 87 -4.88 -6.33 -11.55
C THR A 87 -3.39 -6.42 -11.83
N THR A 88 -2.93 -7.59 -12.26
CA THR A 88 -1.70 -7.69 -13.04
C THR A 88 -1.88 -6.74 -14.21
N THR A 89 -1.39 -5.51 -14.06
CA THR A 89 -0.89 -4.77 -15.20
C THR A 89 0.19 -5.68 -15.75
N THR A 90 -0.15 -6.37 -16.83
CA THR A 90 0.84 -6.94 -17.73
C THR A 90 1.84 -5.82 -17.98
N ASP A 91 2.98 -5.89 -17.32
CA ASP A 91 4.20 -5.30 -17.84
C ASP A 91 4.35 -6.01 -19.18
N ALA A 92 3.88 -5.35 -20.23
CA ALA A 92 4.19 -5.72 -21.59
C ALA A 92 5.68 -5.45 -21.70
N ASP A 93 6.45 -6.44 -21.26
CA ASP A 93 7.82 -6.73 -21.62
C ASP A 93 7.87 -6.64 -23.13
N THR A 94 8.04 -5.42 -23.62
CA THR A 94 8.30 -5.14 -25.01
C THR A 94 9.79 -5.33 -25.12
N ASP A 95 10.18 -6.60 -25.12
CA ASP A 95 11.41 -7.13 -25.68
C ASP A 95 11.52 -6.55 -27.09
N THR A 96 12.05 -5.33 -27.17
CA THR A 96 12.40 -4.68 -28.42
C THR A 96 13.77 -5.20 -28.76
N ASP A 97 13.79 -6.43 -29.26
CA ASP A 97 14.77 -6.91 -30.22
C ASP A 97 14.80 -5.92 -31.39
N THR A 98 15.62 -4.89 -31.28
CA THR A 98 16.09 -4.13 -32.44
C THR A 98 17.55 -4.47 -32.63
N ALA A 99 17.74 -5.50 -33.44
CA ALA A 99 18.86 -5.76 -34.32
C ALA A 99 19.97 -4.70 -34.29
N ALA A 100 21.12 -5.11 -33.76
CA ALA A 100 22.39 -4.49 -34.06
C ALA A 100 22.69 -4.69 -35.57
N ASP A 101 22.39 -3.69 -36.39
CA ASP A 101 22.98 -3.54 -37.71
C ASP A 101 24.31 -2.76 -37.55
N ASP A 102 25.38 -3.53 -37.65
CA ASP A 102 26.75 -3.16 -38.05
C ASP A 102 26.70 -2.05 -39.13
N VAL A 103 27.48 -0.96 -39.11
CA VAL A 103 28.93 -0.93 -39.36
C VAL A 103 29.51 0.38 -38.82
N ALA A 104 30.47 0.24 -37.90
CA ALA A 104 31.35 1.32 -37.47
C ALA A 104 32.38 1.67 -38.55
N ALA A 105 32.51 2.97 -38.84
CA ALA A 105 33.64 3.52 -39.58
C ALA A 105 34.96 3.22 -38.84
N GLY A 106 35.84 2.45 -39.47
CA GLY A 106 37.15 2.07 -38.94
C GLY A 106 38.21 2.01 -40.04
N GLN A 107 38.86 3.14 -40.29
CA GLN A 107 40.03 3.31 -41.13
C GLN A 107 41.23 2.50 -40.59
N LYS A 108 41.77 1.54 -41.36
CA LYS A 108 43.20 1.17 -41.30
C LYS A 108 43.75 0.81 -42.69
N THR A 109 44.83 1.50 -43.01
CA THR A 109 45.73 1.39 -44.14
C THR A 109 46.49 0.04 -44.13
N LYS A 110 46.64 -0.60 -45.31
CA LYS A 110 47.88 -1.30 -45.68
C LYS A 110 47.98 -1.52 -47.19
N ALA A 111 49.09 -1.02 -47.74
CA ALA A 111 49.49 -1.13 -49.13
C ALA A 111 49.88 -2.56 -49.55
N THR A 112 49.58 -2.90 -50.79
CA THR A 112 50.30 -3.89 -51.60
C THR A 112 49.95 -3.67 -53.07
N ALA A 113 50.90 -3.07 -53.78
CA ALA A 113 51.38 -3.42 -55.13
C ALA A 113 52.40 -2.34 -55.54
#